data_AF-A0A1F6NLM0-F1
#
_entry.id   AF-A0A1F6NLM0-F1
#
_cell.length_a   1.000
_cell.length_b   1.000
_cell.length_c   1.000
_cell.angle_alpha   90.00
_cell.angle_beta   90.00
_cell.angle_gamma   90.00
#
_symmetry.space_group_name_H-M   'P 1'
#
loop_
_entity.id
_entity.type
_entity.pdbx_description
1 polymer ?
#
loop_
_entity_poly.entity_id
_entity_poly.type
_entity_poly.pdbx_seq_one_letter_code
_entity_poly.pdbx_strand_id
1 'polypeptide(L)'
;MIAVKKSDGSFEHITLEELKKRQSASSKIAARVSDVRERARPKPEMKIIPHKDDFVMPDMLPQKFVTPPTPATTTPHNDFVHSKNVTSPSLSGQRVPTPAPKFSPMSRSGTNLSSQSTLRPMVNDIISHPQTMSPLDEIKFFTLTDFRRLSSDPVEAAARLKQKFTNLKEESIIWYFSAFDSWHASPLYLDYMNAVASALVARSPLAHVTANPNSIQIKEVEAIIAMEKELI
;
A
#
# COMPACT_ATOMS: atom_id res chain seq x y z
N MET A 1 3.03 49.54 0.22
CA MET A 1 4.00 48.44 0.11
C MET A 1 3.28 47.13 0.35
N ILE A 2 3.62 46.08 -0.39
CA ILE A 2 2.95 44.77 -0.32
C ILE A 2 3.99 43.73 0.11
N ALA A 3 3.66 42.85 1.05
CA ALA A 3 4.50 41.73 1.44
C ALA A 3 4.24 40.54 0.51
N VAL A 4 5.28 40.02 -0.14
CA VAL A 4 5.21 38.86 -1.03
C VAL A 4 6.02 37.72 -0.40
N LYS A 5 5.40 36.54 -0.30
CA LYS A 5 6.04 35.32 0.22
C LYS A 5 6.91 34.68 -0.86
N LYS A 6 8.19 34.51 -0.59
CA LYS A 6 9.16 33.80 -1.45
C LYS A 6 9.05 32.28 -1.24
N SER A 7 9.63 31.50 -2.15
CA SER A 7 9.62 30.02 -2.11
C SER A 7 10.37 29.45 -0.91
N ASP A 8 11.27 30.22 -0.31
CA ASP A 8 12.00 29.91 0.93
C ASP A 8 11.16 30.15 2.20
N GLY A 9 9.93 30.66 2.06
CA GLY A 9 9.03 31.00 3.16
C GLY A 9 9.26 32.38 3.77
N SER A 10 10.26 33.15 3.32
CA SER A 10 10.50 34.52 3.76
C SER A 10 9.53 35.51 3.11
N PHE A 11 9.31 36.66 3.76
CA PHE A 11 8.49 37.74 3.23
C PHE A 11 9.37 38.91 2.78
N GLU A 12 9.16 39.37 1.55
CA GLU A 12 9.81 40.56 0.98
C GLU A 12 8.77 41.66 0.80
N HIS A 13 9.08 42.87 1.26
CA HIS A 13 8.23 44.03 1.03
C HIS A 13 8.61 44.69 -0.30
N ILE A 14 7.65 44.72 -1.21
CA ILE A 14 7.85 45.23 -2.58
C ILE A 14 6.89 46.42 -2.81
N THR A 15 7.32 47.37 -3.64
CA THR A 15 6.48 48.48 -4.09
C THR A 15 5.51 48.03 -5.19
N LEU A 16 4.41 48.77 -5.36
CA LEU A 16 3.38 48.46 -6.38
C LEU A 16 3.96 48.47 -7.81
N GLU A 17 4.86 49.39 -8.10
CA GLU A 17 5.52 49.52 -9.41
C GLU A 17 6.37 48.29 -9.74
N GLU A 18 7.09 47.77 -8.75
CA GLU A 18 7.96 46.61 -8.94
C GLU A 18 7.17 45.30 -9.07
N LEU A 19 6.02 45.19 -8.39
CA LEU A 19 5.10 44.06 -8.59
C LEU A 19 4.54 44.04 -10.02
N LYS A 20 4.13 45.20 -10.56
CA LYS A 20 3.60 45.31 -11.93
C LYS A 20 4.66 44.97 -12.98
N LYS A 21 5.91 45.35 -12.74
CA LYS A 21 7.06 44.99 -13.58
C LYS A 21 7.35 43.48 -13.57
N ARG A 22 7.20 42.80 -12.43
CA ARG A 22 7.38 41.33 -12.34
C ARG A 22 6.26 40.57 -13.07
N GLN A 23 5.02 41.05 -13.01
CA GLN A 23 3.89 40.43 -13.73
C GLN A 23 4.05 40.52 -15.26
N SER A 24 4.52 41.65 -15.79
CA SER A 24 4.71 41.81 -17.24
C SER A 24 5.86 40.96 -17.79
N ALA A 25 6.93 40.75 -17.01
CA ALA A 25 8.04 39.88 -17.38
C ALA A 25 7.61 38.39 -17.43
N SER A 26 6.79 37.93 -16.48
CA SER A 26 6.30 36.55 -16.44
C SER A 26 5.38 36.21 -17.61
N SER A 27 4.51 37.14 -18.04
CA SER A 27 3.62 36.95 -19.18
C SER A 27 4.40 36.78 -20.51
N LYS A 28 5.51 37.51 -20.67
CA LYS A 28 6.35 37.45 -21.87
C LYS A 28 7.10 36.13 -22.03
N ILE A 29 7.34 35.41 -20.93
CA ILE A 29 7.97 34.09 -20.95
C ILE A 29 6.94 33.01 -21.30
N ALA A 30 5.71 33.12 -20.79
CA ALA A 30 4.63 32.17 -21.09
C ALA A 30 4.27 32.15 -22.59
N ALA A 31 4.26 33.31 -23.26
CA ALA A 31 3.98 33.41 -24.69
C ALA A 31 5.06 32.79 -25.60
N ARG A 32 6.29 32.61 -25.11
CA ARG A 32 7.41 32.05 -25.90
C ARG A 32 7.50 30.52 -25.83
N VAL A 33 6.84 29.90 -24.85
CA VAL A 33 6.81 28.44 -24.66
C VAL A 33 5.72 27.77 -25.51
N SER A 34 4.66 28.50 -25.88
CA SER A 34 3.60 27.98 -26.75
C SER A 34 4.02 27.85 -28.22
N ASP A 35 5.05 28.58 -28.68
CA ASP A 35 5.43 28.64 -30.10
C ASP A 35 6.41 27.53 -30.55
N VAL A 36 6.94 26.74 -29.61
CA VAL A 36 7.93 25.68 -29.90
C VAL A 36 7.31 24.28 -29.98
N ARG A 37 6.04 24.10 -29.58
CA ARG A 37 5.40 22.77 -29.53
C ARG A 37 4.58 22.39 -30.77
N GLU A 38 4.53 23.24 -31.79
CA GLU A 38 3.67 23.03 -32.97
C GLU A 38 4.41 22.48 -34.21
N ARG A 39 5.74 22.27 -34.14
CA ARG A 39 6.51 21.58 -35.20
C ARG A 39 7.00 20.22 -34.72
N ALA A 40 6.17 19.19 -34.92
CA ALA A 40 6.52 17.77 -35.12
C ALA A 40 5.48 16.81 -34.51
N ARG A 41 4.20 16.94 -34.87
CA ARG A 41 3.30 15.78 -34.84
C ARG A 41 3.23 15.19 -36.25
N PRO A 42 3.85 14.02 -36.50
CA PRO A 42 3.56 13.28 -37.72
C PRO A 42 2.08 12.91 -37.71
N LYS A 43 1.37 13.23 -38.80
CA LYS A 43 -0.01 12.81 -39.03
C LYS A 43 -0.04 11.28 -39.02
N PRO A 44 -0.85 10.62 -38.18
CA PRO A 44 -1.03 9.18 -38.28
C PRO A 44 -1.78 8.89 -39.59
N GLU A 45 -1.08 8.30 -40.53
CA GLU A 45 -1.63 7.75 -41.77
C GLU A 45 -2.48 6.53 -41.40
N MET A 46 -3.81 6.71 -41.37
CA MET A 46 -4.74 5.63 -41.11
C MET A 46 -4.70 4.63 -42.27
N LYS A 47 -4.02 3.50 -42.06
CA LYS A 47 -4.20 2.30 -42.91
C LYS A 47 -5.61 1.76 -42.69
N ILE A 48 -6.47 2.00 -43.67
CA ILE A 48 -7.78 1.37 -43.82
C ILE A 48 -7.54 -0.14 -43.94
N ILE A 49 -7.91 -0.90 -42.91
CA ILE A 49 -7.92 -2.35 -42.94
C ILE A 49 -9.14 -2.75 -43.80
N PRO A 50 -8.96 -3.56 -44.87
CA PRO A 50 -10.08 -4.03 -45.67
C PRO A 50 -10.94 -4.97 -44.82
N HIS A 51 -12.17 -4.55 -44.53
CA HIS A 51 -13.23 -5.40 -44.01
C HIS A 51 -13.52 -6.48 -45.05
N LYS A 52 -13.18 -7.74 -44.75
CA LYS A 52 -13.75 -8.89 -45.43
C LYS A 52 -15.11 -9.15 -44.80
N ASP A 53 -16.15 -8.76 -45.51
CA ASP A 53 -17.48 -9.34 -45.39
C ASP A 53 -17.37 -10.83 -45.70
N ASP A 54 -17.59 -11.67 -44.68
CA ASP A 54 -18.01 -13.08 -44.78
C ASP A 54 -18.17 -13.62 -43.35
N PHE A 55 -19.05 -13.00 -42.55
CA PHE A 55 -19.51 -13.62 -41.30
C PHE A 55 -20.91 -14.18 -41.52
N VAL A 56 -20.96 -15.41 -42.02
CA VAL A 56 -22.16 -16.24 -42.02
C VAL A 56 -22.50 -16.54 -40.56
N MET A 57 -23.64 -16.03 -40.09
CA MET A 57 -24.20 -16.42 -38.79
C MET A 57 -24.77 -17.84 -38.90
N PRO A 58 -24.26 -18.83 -38.16
CA PRO A 58 -24.99 -20.08 -37.99
C PRO A 58 -26.16 -19.83 -37.03
N ASP A 59 -27.37 -20.01 -37.57
CA ASP A 59 -28.63 -20.10 -36.84
C ASP A 59 -28.59 -21.29 -35.87
N MET A 60 -28.30 -21.02 -34.60
CA MET A 60 -28.23 -22.02 -33.52
C MET A 60 -28.90 -21.46 -32.26
N LEU A 61 -30.23 -21.54 -32.23
CA LEU A 61 -31.01 -21.79 -31.00
C LEU A 61 -31.53 -23.24 -31.09
N PRO A 62 -31.69 -24.02 -29.99
CA PRO A 62 -31.82 -23.60 -28.59
C PRO A 62 -30.89 -24.38 -27.63
N GLN A 63 -30.16 -23.68 -26.77
CA GLN A 63 -29.54 -24.36 -25.63
C GLN A 63 -30.63 -24.70 -24.60
N LYS A 64 -30.90 -26.01 -24.45
CA LYS A 64 -31.68 -26.57 -23.34
C LYS A 64 -31.14 -26.02 -22.03
N PHE A 65 -31.98 -25.28 -21.31
CA PHE A 65 -31.69 -24.82 -19.97
C PHE A 65 -31.66 -26.04 -19.03
N VAL A 66 -30.45 -26.52 -18.72
CA VAL A 66 -30.26 -27.54 -17.68
C VAL A 66 -30.28 -26.79 -16.35
N THR A 67 -31.33 -26.99 -15.56
CA THR A 67 -31.41 -26.43 -14.22
C THR A 67 -30.26 -26.98 -13.39
N PRO A 68 -29.44 -26.11 -12.74
CA PRO A 68 -28.36 -26.57 -11.88
C PRO A 68 -28.95 -27.41 -10.73
N PRO A 69 -28.27 -28.48 -10.30
CA PRO A 69 -28.68 -29.24 -9.12
C PRO A 69 -28.78 -28.27 -7.94
N THR A 70 -29.93 -28.27 -7.28
CA THR A 70 -30.17 -27.46 -6.08
C THR A 70 -29.11 -27.81 -5.04
N PRO A 71 -28.51 -26.80 -4.37
CA PRO A 71 -27.53 -27.05 -3.33
C PRO A 71 -28.15 -27.93 -2.24
N ALA A 72 -27.42 -28.96 -1.82
CA ALA A 72 -27.85 -29.88 -0.78
C ALA A 72 -28.23 -29.09 0.47
N THR A 73 -29.50 -29.18 0.86
CA THR A 73 -30.04 -28.69 2.14
C THR A 73 -29.57 -29.60 3.27
N THR A 74 -28.26 -29.69 3.48
CA THR A 74 -27.69 -30.38 4.63
C THR A 74 -26.51 -29.58 5.15
N THR A 75 -26.73 -28.30 5.47
CA THR A 75 -25.86 -27.65 6.44
C THR A 75 -26.11 -28.35 7.78
N PRO A 76 -25.11 -29.07 8.35
CA PRO A 76 -25.26 -29.58 9.70
C PRO A 76 -25.48 -28.38 10.61
N HIS A 77 -26.62 -28.39 11.30
CA HIS A 77 -26.91 -27.46 12.38
C HIS A 77 -25.77 -27.58 13.38
N ASN A 78 -24.93 -26.57 13.47
CA ASN A 78 -23.89 -26.50 14.48
C ASN A 78 -24.60 -26.18 15.80
N ASP A 79 -25.12 -27.21 16.44
CA ASP A 79 -25.57 -27.19 17.83
C ASP A 79 -24.35 -27.01 18.74
N PHE A 80 -23.79 -25.81 18.73
CA PHE A 80 -22.89 -25.37 19.79
C PHE A 80 -23.71 -25.13 21.05
N VAL A 81 -24.06 -26.24 21.72
CA VAL A 81 -24.60 -26.23 23.07
C VAL A 81 -23.51 -25.69 23.99
N HIS A 82 -23.63 -24.44 24.44
CA HIS A 82 -22.81 -23.91 25.52
C HIS A 82 -23.30 -24.48 26.85
N SER A 83 -22.85 -25.69 27.18
CA SER A 83 -23.03 -26.24 28.52
C SER A 83 -22.14 -25.47 29.49
N LYS A 84 -22.74 -24.51 30.20
CA LYS A 84 -22.20 -23.95 31.43
C LYS A 84 -22.10 -25.07 32.48
N ASN A 85 -20.90 -25.60 32.69
CA ASN A 85 -20.47 -26.35 33.89
C ASN A 85 -18.93 -26.47 33.76
N VAL A 86 -18.13 -25.64 34.43
CA VAL A 86 -17.66 -25.88 35.81
C VAL A 86 -17.51 -27.37 36.10
N THR A 87 -16.28 -27.89 36.04
CA THR A 87 -15.62 -28.67 37.10
C THR A 87 -14.34 -29.29 36.54
N SER A 88 -13.24 -28.97 37.21
CA SER A 88 -11.88 -29.46 36.99
C SER A 88 -11.76 -30.99 37.04
N PRO A 89 -10.94 -31.65 36.21
CA PRO A 89 -10.54 -33.03 36.46
C PRO A 89 -9.21 -33.10 37.23
N SER A 90 -9.30 -33.74 38.39
CA SER A 90 -8.22 -34.18 39.26
C SER A 90 -7.79 -35.62 38.89
N LEU A 91 -6.48 -35.77 38.63
CA LEU A 91 -5.55 -36.91 38.88
C LEU A 91 -5.98 -38.39 38.73
N SER A 92 -5.32 -39.09 37.80
CA SER A 92 -4.49 -40.31 38.00
C SER A 92 -4.03 -40.83 36.62
N GLY A 93 -2.81 -41.28 36.33
CA GLY A 93 -1.54 -41.33 37.02
C GLY A 93 -0.50 -41.96 36.08
N GLN A 94 0.64 -41.28 35.84
CA GLN A 94 1.94 -41.91 35.55
C GLN A 94 2.99 -40.79 35.47
N ARG A 95 3.81 -40.66 36.53
CA ARG A 95 4.93 -39.70 36.59
C ARG A 95 6.24 -40.47 36.50
N VAL A 96 7.02 -40.13 35.49
CA VAL A 96 8.44 -40.45 35.34
C VAL A 96 9.24 -39.52 36.28
N PRO A 97 10.25 -39.99 37.03
CA PRO A 97 11.02 -39.14 37.93
C PRO A 97 12.09 -38.35 37.18
N THR A 98 11.94 -37.03 37.10
CA THR A 98 12.98 -36.10 36.65
C THR A 98 13.55 -35.36 37.87
N PRO A 99 14.88 -35.26 38.05
CA PRO A 99 15.49 -34.64 39.24
C PRO A 99 15.27 -33.13 39.29
N ALA A 100 14.81 -32.64 40.44
CA ALA A 100 14.51 -31.24 40.70
C ALA A 100 15.76 -30.37 40.89
N PRO A 101 15.81 -29.15 40.33
CA PRO A 101 16.82 -28.15 40.67
C PRO A 101 16.51 -27.52 42.03
N LYS A 102 17.49 -27.56 42.93
CA LYS A 102 17.47 -26.93 44.25
C LYS A 102 17.65 -25.42 44.10
N PHE A 103 16.60 -24.64 44.34
CA PHE A 103 16.70 -23.19 44.51
C PHE A 103 16.68 -22.86 46.01
N SER A 104 17.80 -22.34 46.51
CA SER A 104 17.93 -21.80 47.86
C SER A 104 17.20 -20.44 47.98
N PRO A 105 16.45 -20.17 49.05
CA PRO A 105 15.90 -18.85 49.31
C PRO A 105 16.99 -17.93 49.88
N MET A 106 17.55 -17.06 49.05
CA MET A 106 18.46 -16.00 49.48
C MET A 106 17.64 -14.86 50.10
N SER A 107 17.70 -14.75 51.43
CA SER A 107 17.18 -13.62 52.20
C SER A 107 17.94 -12.35 51.81
N ARG A 108 17.24 -11.35 51.25
CA ARG A 108 17.81 -10.03 50.97
C ARG A 108 17.38 -9.04 52.05
N SER A 109 18.34 -8.72 52.92
CA SER A 109 18.30 -7.57 53.84
C SER A 109 17.94 -6.29 53.10
N GLY A 110 17.13 -5.48 53.78
CA GLY A 110 16.66 -4.19 53.31
C GLY A 110 17.78 -3.17 53.12
N THR A 111 17.62 -2.38 52.08
CA THR A 111 18.17 -1.03 51.97
C THR A 111 17.00 -0.09 51.75
N ASN A 112 16.74 0.75 52.76
CA ASN A 112 15.86 1.90 52.67
C ASN A 112 16.36 2.81 51.54
N LEU A 113 15.66 2.83 50.40
CA LEU A 113 15.79 3.89 49.42
C LEU A 113 14.52 4.75 49.45
N SER A 114 14.78 6.01 49.76
CA SER A 114 13.91 7.18 49.68
C SER A 114 12.86 7.08 48.57
N SER A 115 11.62 7.30 48.98
CA SER A 115 10.42 7.40 48.14
C SER A 115 10.49 8.62 47.21
N GLN A 116 11.24 8.49 46.12
CA GLN A 116 11.03 9.31 44.93
C GLN A 116 9.92 8.62 44.15
N SER A 117 8.68 9.07 44.37
CA SER A 117 7.50 8.61 43.62
C SER A 117 7.66 9.02 42.16
N THR A 118 8.37 8.20 41.38
CA THR A 118 8.30 8.23 39.93
C THR A 118 6.85 7.93 39.57
N LEU A 119 6.10 8.97 39.24
CA LEU A 119 4.75 8.87 38.69
C LEU A 119 4.80 7.84 37.58
N ARG A 120 4.23 6.66 37.82
CA ARG A 120 4.15 5.62 36.80
C ARG A 120 3.38 6.22 35.63
N PRO A 121 3.87 6.10 34.39
CA PRO A 121 3.13 6.56 33.22
C PRO A 121 1.74 5.93 33.27
N MET A 122 0.72 6.77 33.33
CA MET A 122 -0.67 6.33 33.31
C MET A 122 -0.91 5.73 31.92
N VAL A 123 -1.11 4.42 31.86
CA VAL A 123 -1.39 3.71 30.61
C VAL A 123 -2.84 4.03 30.26
N ASN A 124 -3.04 4.89 29.26
CA ASN A 124 -4.35 5.12 28.69
C ASN A 124 -4.62 4.05 27.62
N ASP A 125 -5.79 3.42 27.69
CA ASP A 125 -6.22 2.50 26.65
C ASP A 125 -6.40 3.26 25.32
N ILE A 126 -5.74 2.78 24.28
CA ILE A 126 -5.85 3.34 22.92
C ILE A 126 -7.08 2.71 22.26
N ILE A 127 -8.15 3.49 22.12
CA ILE A 127 -9.34 3.08 21.34
C ILE A 127 -9.08 3.37 19.87
N SER A 128 -8.59 2.37 19.12
CA SER A 128 -8.47 2.46 17.66
C SER A 128 -9.83 2.22 17.00
N HIS A 129 -10.34 3.21 16.27
CA HIS A 129 -11.55 3.04 15.45
C HIS A 129 -11.14 2.42 14.12
N PRO A 130 -11.64 1.22 13.75
CA PRO A 130 -11.34 0.63 12.46
C PRO A 130 -11.91 1.54 11.35
N GLN A 131 -11.06 2.03 10.47
CA GLN A 131 -11.50 2.76 9.29
C GLN A 131 -11.90 1.75 8.22
N THR A 132 -13.17 1.77 7.82
CA THR A 132 -13.63 1.01 6.66
C THR A 132 -13.12 1.71 5.41
N MET A 133 -12.14 1.10 4.73
CA MET A 133 -11.62 1.59 3.45
C MET A 133 -12.27 0.85 2.29
N SER A 134 -12.47 1.55 1.18
CA SER A 134 -12.84 0.93 -0.09
C SER A 134 -11.65 0.12 -0.64
N PRO A 135 -11.87 -0.95 -1.44
CA PRO A 135 -10.79 -1.68 -2.10
C PRO A 135 -9.82 -0.79 -2.88
N LEU A 136 -10.33 0.29 -3.49
CA LEU A 136 -9.50 1.28 -4.19
C LEU A 136 -8.68 2.14 -3.22
N ASP A 137 -9.28 2.53 -2.09
CA ASP A 137 -8.60 3.33 -1.07
C ASP A 137 -7.50 2.54 -0.39
N GLU A 138 -7.68 1.23 -0.18
CA GLU A 138 -6.62 0.35 0.34
C GLU A 138 -5.36 0.39 -0.53
N ILE A 139 -5.51 0.32 -1.86
CA ILE A 139 -4.39 0.39 -2.80
C ILE A 139 -3.79 1.80 -2.83
N LYS A 140 -4.63 2.83 -2.77
CA LYS A 140 -4.20 4.23 -2.78
C LYS A 140 -3.37 4.62 -1.55
N PHE A 141 -3.74 4.14 -0.37
CA PHE A 141 -3.05 4.48 0.88
C PHE A 141 -2.00 3.44 1.28
N PHE A 142 -1.65 2.53 0.37
CA PHE A 142 -0.73 1.43 0.66
C PHE A 142 0.69 1.95 0.97
N THR A 143 1.19 1.63 2.18
CA THR A 143 2.50 2.11 2.65
C THR A 143 3.57 1.02 2.63
N LEU A 144 4.84 1.42 2.79
CA LEU A 144 5.96 0.48 2.97
C LEU A 144 5.79 -0.41 4.20
N THR A 145 5.18 0.10 5.26
CA THR A 145 4.90 -0.70 6.46
C THR A 145 3.89 -1.80 6.16
N ASP A 146 2.86 -1.47 5.37
CA ASP A 146 1.84 -2.45 4.98
C ASP A 146 2.41 -3.52 4.04
N PHE A 147 3.31 -3.13 3.13
CA PHE A 147 4.04 -4.07 2.29
C PHE A 147 4.84 -5.09 3.12
N ARG A 148 5.61 -4.63 4.09
CA ARG A 148 6.38 -5.49 5.01
C ARG A 148 5.50 -6.34 5.93
N ARG A 149 4.24 -5.93 6.15
CA ARG A 149 3.25 -6.71 6.90
C ARG A 149 2.63 -7.82 6.06
N LEU A 150 2.59 -7.71 4.74
CA LEU A 150 2.05 -8.76 3.87
C LEU A 150 2.88 -10.04 3.94
N SER A 151 4.22 -9.93 3.90
CA SER A 151 5.16 -11.02 4.18
C SER A 151 6.52 -10.45 4.57
N SER A 152 7.31 -11.25 5.28
CA SER A 152 8.72 -10.94 5.55
C SER A 152 9.59 -11.06 4.30
N ASP A 153 9.19 -11.88 3.33
CA ASP A 153 9.86 -11.97 2.03
C ASP A 153 9.25 -10.95 1.06
N PRO A 154 10.05 -10.00 0.52
CA PRO A 154 9.54 -8.98 -0.41
C PRO A 154 8.92 -9.57 -1.68
N VAL A 155 9.41 -10.72 -2.16
CA VAL A 155 8.88 -11.38 -3.37
C VAL A 155 7.47 -11.90 -3.12
N GLU A 156 7.26 -12.56 -1.98
CA GLU A 156 5.93 -13.04 -1.57
C GLU A 156 4.98 -11.87 -1.26
N ALA A 157 5.48 -10.80 -0.62
CA ALA A 157 4.70 -9.60 -0.36
C ALA A 157 4.18 -8.96 -1.66
N ALA A 158 5.03 -8.86 -2.68
CA ALA A 158 4.66 -8.38 -4.01
C ALA A 158 3.65 -9.32 -4.69
N ALA A 159 3.81 -10.64 -4.57
CA ALA A 159 2.84 -11.59 -5.09
C ALA A 159 1.45 -11.46 -4.43
N ARG A 160 1.39 -11.20 -3.12
CA ARG A 160 0.12 -10.94 -2.39
C ARG A 160 -0.50 -9.61 -2.82
N LEU A 161 0.31 -8.58 -3.04
CA LEU A 161 -0.17 -7.31 -3.58
C LEU A 161 -0.72 -7.48 -5.00
N LYS A 162 -0.03 -8.19 -5.88
CA LYS A 162 -0.51 -8.57 -7.21
C LYS A 162 -1.84 -9.32 -7.16
N GLN A 163 -1.99 -10.24 -6.20
CA GLN A 163 -3.24 -10.99 -6.06
C GLN A 163 -4.41 -10.05 -5.78
N LYS A 164 -4.23 -8.97 -5.00
CA LYS A 164 -5.27 -7.95 -4.81
C LYS A 164 -5.71 -7.31 -6.13
N PHE A 165 -4.77 -6.97 -7.01
CA PHE A 165 -5.10 -6.45 -8.35
C PHE A 165 -5.80 -7.50 -9.23
N THR A 166 -5.38 -8.76 -9.14
CA THR A 166 -5.99 -9.86 -9.89
C THR A 166 -7.45 -10.05 -9.47
N ASN A 167 -7.73 -10.05 -8.17
CA ASN A 167 -9.09 -10.12 -7.63
C ASN A 167 -9.95 -8.94 -8.13
N LEU A 168 -9.41 -7.71 -8.09
CA LEU A 168 -10.12 -6.53 -8.61
C LEU A 168 -10.40 -6.62 -10.11
N LYS A 169 -9.49 -7.21 -10.88
CA LYS A 169 -9.65 -7.45 -12.32
C LYS A 169 -10.75 -8.46 -12.62
N GLU A 170 -10.84 -9.51 -11.82
CA GLU A 170 -11.89 -10.53 -11.93
C GLU A 170 -13.28 -9.96 -11.59
N GLU A 171 -13.35 -9.05 -10.61
CA GLU A 171 -14.60 -8.38 -10.24
C GLU A 171 -15.03 -7.32 -11.26
N SER A 172 -14.12 -6.44 -11.70
CA SER A 172 -14.42 -5.38 -12.66
C SER A 172 -13.17 -4.79 -13.29
N ILE A 173 -13.07 -4.84 -14.61
CA ILE A 173 -11.95 -4.24 -15.35
C ILE A 173 -11.87 -2.72 -15.19
N ILE A 174 -13.00 -2.04 -14.96
CA ILE A 174 -13.02 -0.59 -14.72
C ILE A 174 -12.39 -0.28 -13.36
N TRP A 175 -12.68 -1.10 -12.35
CA TRP A 175 -12.08 -0.97 -11.02
C TRP A 175 -10.60 -1.32 -11.05
N TYR A 176 -10.19 -2.29 -11.86
CA TYR A 176 -8.78 -2.59 -12.09
C TYR A 176 -7.99 -1.38 -12.60
N PHE A 177 -8.46 -0.69 -13.64
CA PHE A 177 -7.78 0.51 -14.13
C PHE A 177 -7.77 1.63 -13.08
N SER A 178 -8.86 1.82 -12.35
CA SER A 178 -8.93 2.81 -11.26
C SER A 178 -7.97 2.47 -10.11
N ALA A 179 -7.78 1.18 -9.81
CA ALA A 179 -6.83 0.69 -8.83
C ALA A 179 -5.39 0.89 -9.30
N PHE A 180 -5.12 0.71 -10.60
CA PHE A 180 -3.80 0.97 -11.19
C PHE A 180 -3.42 2.45 -11.13
N ASP A 181 -4.36 3.36 -11.43
CA ASP A 181 -4.15 4.79 -11.24
C ASP A 181 -3.92 5.14 -9.76
N SER A 182 -4.70 4.52 -8.86
CA SER A 182 -4.55 4.71 -7.41
C SER A 182 -3.22 4.18 -6.88
N TRP A 183 -2.72 3.09 -7.45
CA TRP A 183 -1.42 2.51 -7.12
C TRP A 183 -0.26 3.46 -7.41
N HIS A 184 -0.30 4.15 -8.55
CA HIS A 184 0.71 5.16 -8.88
C HIS A 184 0.67 6.37 -7.95
N ALA A 185 -0.46 6.62 -7.29
CA ALA A 185 -0.59 7.65 -6.26
C ALA A 185 -0.22 7.15 -4.86
N SER A 186 0.09 5.86 -4.69
CA SER A 186 0.34 5.27 -3.38
C SER A 186 1.67 5.72 -2.76
N PRO A 187 1.74 5.90 -1.42
CA PRO A 187 2.99 6.24 -0.75
C PRO A 187 4.12 5.25 -1.06
N LEU A 188 3.81 3.94 -1.13
CA LEU A 188 4.80 2.92 -1.47
C LEU A 188 5.41 3.11 -2.86
N TYR A 189 4.57 3.36 -3.87
CA TYR A 189 5.05 3.59 -5.24
C TYR A 189 5.87 4.87 -5.34
N LEU A 190 5.44 5.93 -4.65
CA LEU A 190 6.19 7.19 -4.59
C LEU A 190 7.55 7.02 -3.90
N ASP A 191 7.63 6.26 -2.81
CA ASP A 191 8.91 5.96 -2.14
C ASP A 191 9.87 5.22 -3.06
N TYR A 192 9.37 4.22 -3.80
CA TYR A 192 10.11 3.52 -4.84
C TYR A 192 10.63 4.49 -5.92
N MET A 193 9.75 5.31 -6.49
CA MET A 193 10.12 6.27 -7.54
C MET A 193 11.11 7.32 -7.04
N ASN A 194 10.95 7.79 -5.81
CA ASN A 194 11.87 8.72 -5.17
C ASN A 194 13.25 8.10 -4.97
N ALA A 195 13.34 6.82 -4.60
CA ALA A 195 14.61 6.12 -4.49
C ALA A 195 15.34 6.01 -5.84
N VAL A 196 14.60 5.66 -6.91
CA VAL A 196 15.15 5.61 -8.27
C VAL A 196 15.61 6.99 -8.74
N ALA A 197 14.76 8.01 -8.60
CA ALA A 197 15.10 9.39 -8.96
C ALA A 197 16.34 9.88 -8.21
N SER A 198 16.42 9.61 -6.90
CA SER A 198 17.57 9.98 -6.07
C SER A 198 18.87 9.29 -6.52
N ALA A 199 18.80 8.01 -6.91
CA ALA A 199 19.95 7.29 -7.45
C ALA A 199 20.44 7.88 -8.78
N LEU A 200 19.51 8.26 -9.67
CA LEU A 200 19.82 8.91 -10.94
C LEU A 200 20.47 10.29 -10.75
N VAL A 201 19.92 11.11 -9.84
CA VAL A 201 20.47 12.43 -9.51
C VAL A 201 21.86 12.30 -8.89
N ALA A 202 22.04 11.37 -7.97
CA ALA A 202 23.31 11.11 -7.30
C ALA A 202 24.33 10.37 -8.20
N ARG A 203 23.92 9.93 -9.41
CA ARG A 203 24.72 9.06 -10.30
C ARG A 203 25.33 7.86 -9.58
N SER A 204 24.59 7.34 -8.61
CA SER A 204 25.03 6.28 -7.72
C SER A 204 24.16 5.05 -7.94
N PRO A 205 24.69 3.82 -7.71
CA PRO A 205 23.87 2.62 -7.83
C PRO A 205 22.74 2.65 -6.80
N LEU A 206 21.59 2.07 -7.15
CA LEU A 206 20.40 2.07 -6.30
C LEU A 206 20.67 1.47 -4.91
N ALA A 207 21.51 0.43 -4.85
CA ALA A 207 21.95 -0.20 -3.60
C ALA A 207 22.54 0.79 -2.58
N HIS A 208 23.20 1.87 -3.02
CA HIS A 208 23.78 2.88 -2.14
C HIS A 208 22.71 3.82 -1.55
N VAL A 209 21.67 4.15 -2.33
CA VAL A 209 20.58 5.03 -1.88
C VAL A 209 19.62 4.31 -0.94
N THR A 210 19.43 3.00 -1.14
CA THR A 210 18.55 2.14 -0.32
C THR A 210 19.24 1.58 0.93
N ALA A 211 20.43 2.06 1.28
CA ALA A 211 21.18 1.53 2.42
C ALA A 211 20.52 1.83 3.78
N ASN A 212 19.63 2.81 3.84
CA ASN A 212 18.94 3.17 5.08
C ASN A 212 17.87 2.12 5.42
N PRO A 213 17.83 1.59 6.66
CA PRO A 213 16.84 0.58 7.06
C PRO A 213 15.40 1.12 7.10
N ASN A 214 15.27 2.44 7.28
CA ASN A 214 13.99 3.15 7.32
C ASN A 214 13.47 3.49 5.92
N SER A 215 14.29 3.35 4.87
CA SER A 215 13.84 3.51 3.48
C SER A 215 13.48 2.17 2.85
N ILE A 216 12.96 2.24 1.63
CA ILE A 216 12.77 1.06 0.79
C ILE A 216 14.11 0.38 0.50
N GLN A 217 14.15 -0.94 0.63
CA GLN A 217 15.33 -1.77 0.41
C GLN A 217 15.42 -2.18 -1.06
N ILE A 218 16.63 -2.51 -1.51
CA ILE A 218 16.87 -2.94 -2.90
C ILE A 218 16.01 -4.15 -3.30
N LYS A 219 15.88 -5.15 -2.43
CA LYS A 219 15.06 -6.34 -2.69
C LYS A 219 13.57 -6.02 -2.82
N GLU A 220 13.10 -5.03 -2.06
CA GLU A 220 11.70 -4.56 -2.12
C GLU A 220 11.45 -3.85 -3.45
N VAL A 221 12.39 -3.00 -3.89
CA VAL A 221 12.32 -2.35 -5.20
C VAL A 221 12.30 -3.37 -6.34
N GLU A 222 13.20 -4.36 -6.32
CA GLU A 222 13.25 -5.41 -7.33
C GLU A 222 11.93 -6.22 -7.40
N ALA A 223 11.35 -6.55 -6.25
CA ALA A 223 10.08 -7.26 -6.18
C ALA A 223 8.91 -6.42 -6.73
N ILE A 224 8.86 -5.12 -6.41
CA ILE A 224 7.84 -4.21 -6.93
C ILE A 224 7.96 -4.07 -8.45
N ILE A 225 9.18 -3.92 -8.99
CA ILE A 225 9.42 -3.87 -10.44
C ILE A 225 8.98 -5.16 -11.12
N ALA A 226 9.32 -6.31 -10.53
CA ALA A 226 8.95 -7.61 -11.08
C ALA A 226 7.41 -7.76 -11.14
N MET A 227 6.72 -7.37 -10.07
CA MET A 227 5.26 -7.35 -10.01
C MET A 227 4.65 -6.40 -11.05
N GLU A 228 5.15 -5.17 -11.16
CA GLU A 228 4.62 -4.15 -12.07
C GLU A 228 4.67 -4.61 -13.53
N LYS A 229 5.74 -5.29 -13.92
CA LYS A 229 5.89 -5.89 -15.26
C LYS A 229 4.82 -6.92 -15.59
N GLU A 230 4.22 -7.57 -14.60
CA GLU A 230 3.16 -8.56 -14.80
C GLU A 230 1.75 -7.94 -14.80
N LEU A 231 1.61 -6.68 -14.34
CA LEU A 231 0.34 -5.96 -14.31
C LEU A 231 0.03 -5.24 -15.63
N ILE A 232 1.05 -4.97 -16.44
CA ILE A 232 0.96 -4.32 -17.76
C ILE A 232 0.74 -5.39 -18.84
#